data_AF-A0A8H7DWX6-F1
#
_entry.id   AF-A0A8H7DWX6-F1
#
_cell.length_a   1.000
_cell.length_b   1.000
_cell.length_c   1.000
_cell.angle_alpha   90.00
_cell.angle_beta   90.00
_cell.angle_gamma   90.00
#
_symmetry.space_group_name_H-M   'P 1'
#
loop_
_entity.id
_entity.type
_entity.pdbx_description
1 polymer ?
#
loop_
_entity_poly.entity_id
_entity_poly.type
_entity_poly.pdbx_seq_one_letter_code
_entity_poly.pdbx_strand_id
1 'polypeptide(L)'
;MKLGADHPDTLISMGNLALTYSNQGRWEAAEELEVQVLETRKMKLGADHPDTLTSMGNLASTYSNQGRWEAAEELEVQVLETRKMKLGADHPDILISISNLASTYSNQGR
;
A
#
# COMPACT_ATOMS: atom_id res chain seq x y z
N MET A 1 21.91 -16.54 -12.04
CA MET A 1 21.80 -15.86 -10.72
C MET A 1 20.36 -15.98 -10.28
N LYS A 2 20.06 -16.57 -9.11
CA LYS A 2 18.70 -16.68 -8.59
C LYS A 2 18.45 -15.48 -7.69
N LEU A 3 17.40 -14.71 -7.94
CA LEU A 3 17.02 -13.59 -7.09
C LEU A 3 16.44 -14.14 -5.77
N GLY A 4 16.83 -13.52 -4.65
CA GLY A 4 16.27 -13.82 -3.32
C GLY A 4 14.84 -13.27 -3.18
N ALA A 5 14.14 -13.69 -2.12
CA ALA A 5 12.80 -13.18 -1.81
C ALA A 5 12.79 -11.68 -1.49
N ASP A 6 13.93 -11.15 -1.02
CA ASP A 6 14.13 -9.75 -0.67
C ASP A 6 14.71 -8.91 -1.82
N HIS A 7 14.95 -9.50 -2.99
CA HIS A 7 15.47 -8.77 -4.14
C HIS A 7 14.41 -7.80 -4.69
N PRO A 8 14.77 -6.55 -5.05
CA PRO A 8 13.81 -5.55 -5.54
C PRO A 8 12.88 -6.06 -6.66
N ASP A 9 13.43 -6.74 -7.68
CA ASP A 9 12.62 -7.29 -8.78
C ASP A 9 11.66 -8.40 -8.33
N THR A 10 12.04 -9.19 -7.32
CA THR A 10 11.14 -10.18 -6.72
C THR A 10 9.99 -9.50 -6.01
N LEU A 11 10.26 -8.44 -5.23
CA LEU A 11 9.25 -7.68 -4.52
C LEU A 11 8.29 -6.94 -5.48
N ILE A 12 8.81 -6.40 -6.58
CA ILE A 12 7.98 -5.82 -7.65
C ILE A 12 7.06 -6.88 -8.24
N SER A 13 7.60 -8.05 -8.55
CA SER A 13 6.83 -9.16 -9.12
C SER A 13 5.73 -9.66 -8.16
N MET A 14 6.04 -9.74 -6.86
CA MET A 14 5.06 -10.08 -5.82
C MET A 14 3.94 -9.04 -5.73
N GLY A 15 4.27 -7.74 -5.77
CA GLY A 15 3.27 -6.67 -5.78
C GLY A 15 2.35 -6.74 -7.01
N ASN A 16 2.91 -7.01 -8.20
CA ASN A 16 2.11 -7.19 -9.42
C ASN A 16 1.20 -8.42 -9.35
N LEU A 17 1.67 -9.50 -8.71
CA LEU A 17 0.87 -10.70 -8.48
C LEU A 17 -0.28 -10.42 -7.50
N ALA A 18 -0.03 -9.66 -6.43
CA ALA A 18 -1.07 -9.24 -5.49
C ALA A 18 -2.16 -8.42 -6.18
N LEU A 19 -1.77 -7.44 -7.02
CA LEU A 19 -2.72 -6.67 -7.83
C LEU A 19 -3.56 -7.57 -8.75
N THR A 20 -2.92 -8.58 -9.37
CA THR A 20 -3.62 -9.55 -10.21
C THR A 20 -4.64 -10.37 -9.41
N TYR A 21 -4.30 -10.78 -8.19
CA TYR A 21 -5.23 -11.47 -7.29
C TYR A 21 -6.38 -10.56 -6.84
N SER A 22 -6.10 -9.31 -6.49
CA SER A 22 -7.12 -8.33 -6.11
C SER A 22 -8.14 -8.12 -7.24
N ASN A 23 -7.67 -7.96 -8.48
CA ASN A 23 -8.52 -7.84 -9.68
C ASN A 23 -9.37 -9.09 -9.96
N GLN A 24 -8.96 -10.26 -9.46
CA GLN A 24 -9.71 -11.51 -9.55
C GLN A 24 -10.67 -11.73 -8.35
N GLY A 25 -10.76 -10.77 -7.43
CA GLY A 25 -11.53 -10.92 -6.19
C GLY A 25 -10.87 -11.83 -5.14
N ARG A 26 -9.60 -12.19 -5.33
CA ARG A 26 -8.83 -13.06 -4.42
C ARG A 26 -8.11 -12.22 -3.36
N TRP A 27 -8.87 -11.45 -2.59
CA TRP A 27 -8.32 -10.41 -1.70
C TRP A 27 -7.43 -10.96 -0.59
N GLU A 28 -7.74 -12.12 -0.01
CA GLU A 28 -6.91 -12.77 1.01
C GLU A 28 -5.51 -13.12 0.48
N ALA A 29 -5.43 -13.63 -0.75
CA ALA A 29 -4.15 -13.97 -1.38
C ALA A 29 -3.37 -12.71 -1.78
N ALA A 30 -4.06 -11.62 -2.12
CA ALA A 30 -3.43 -10.33 -2.39
C ALA A 30 -2.83 -9.74 -1.09
N GLU A 31 -3.61 -9.76 0.01
CA GLU A 31 -3.18 -9.30 1.33
C GLU A 31 -1.94 -10.04 1.81
N GLU A 32 -1.91 -11.37 1.73
CA GLU A 32 -0.75 -12.16 2.17
C GLU A 32 0.54 -11.71 1.46
N LEU A 33 0.47 -11.51 0.14
CA LEU A 33 1.61 -11.04 -0.65
C LEU A 33 1.99 -9.59 -0.32
N GLU A 34 1.00 -8.70 -0.17
CA GLU A 34 1.22 -7.29 0.15
C GLU A 34 1.84 -7.11 1.53
N VAL A 35 1.40 -7.87 2.54
CA VAL A 35 2.02 -7.89 3.88
C VAL A 35 3.47 -8.36 3.81
N GLN A 36 3.75 -9.44 3.08
CA GLN A 36 5.13 -9.92 2.92
C GLN A 36 6.03 -8.87 2.25
N VAL A 37 5.55 -8.22 1.19
CA VAL A 37 6.29 -7.15 0.50
C VAL A 37 6.49 -5.95 1.43
N LEU A 38 5.44 -5.54 2.14
CA LEU A 38 5.47 -4.39 3.05
C LEU A 38 6.50 -4.59 4.17
N GLU A 39 6.47 -5.72 4.86
CA GLU A 39 7.40 -6.01 5.95
C GLU A 39 8.84 -6.12 5.45
N THR A 40 9.05 -6.70 4.27
CA THR A 40 10.39 -6.75 3.66
C THR A 40 10.90 -5.34 3.31
N ARG A 41 10.05 -4.48 2.74
CA ARG A 41 10.43 -3.09 2.41
C ARG A 41 10.65 -2.24 3.65
N LYS A 42 9.81 -2.36 4.69
CA LYS A 42 10.02 -1.71 5.98
C LYS A 42 11.38 -2.09 6.57
N MET A 43 11.73 -3.38 6.55
CA MET A 43 13.01 -3.87 7.09
C MET A 43 14.22 -3.37 6.29
N LYS A 44 14.14 -3.32 4.96
CA LYS A 44 15.28 -3.01 4.08
C LYS A 44 15.45 -1.53 3.78
N LEU A 45 14.36 -0.80 3.63
CA LEU A 45 14.32 0.57 3.13
C LEU A 45 13.86 1.57 4.21
N GLY A 46 13.18 1.09 5.25
CA GLY A 46 12.54 1.90 6.27
C GLY A 46 11.06 2.19 5.96
N ALA A 47 10.31 2.56 7.00
CA ALA A 47 8.88 2.84 6.93
C ALA A 47 8.55 4.03 6.02
N ASP A 48 9.43 5.03 5.95
CA ASP A 48 9.19 6.27 5.21
C ASP A 48 9.61 6.22 3.73
N HIS A 49 10.19 5.10 3.29
CA HIS A 49 10.69 5.00 1.91
C HIS A 49 9.52 4.98 0.91
N PRO A 50 9.63 5.67 -0.24
CA PRO A 50 8.54 5.73 -1.23
C PRO A 50 7.96 4.36 -1.62
N ASP A 51 8.81 3.36 -1.84
CA ASP A 51 8.35 1.99 -2.14
C ASP A 51 7.58 1.33 -0.99
N THR A 52 7.96 1.61 0.25
CA THR A 52 7.23 1.13 1.44
C THR A 52 5.87 1.80 1.52
N LEU A 53 5.79 3.11 1.30
CA LEU A 53 4.54 3.88 1.28
C LEU A 53 3.60 3.42 0.16
N THR A 54 4.15 3.10 -1.02
CA THR A 54 3.37 2.51 -2.11
C THR A 54 2.79 1.13 -1.72
N SER A 55 3.57 0.27 -1.06
CA SER A 55 3.07 -1.01 -0.55
C SER A 55 1.97 -0.85 0.50
N MET A 56 2.06 0.14 1.38
CA MET A 56 1.00 0.45 2.34
C MET A 56 -0.30 0.88 1.64
N GLY A 57 -0.19 1.72 0.59
CA GLY A 57 -1.35 2.13 -0.20
C GLY A 57 -2.04 0.95 -0.92
N ASN A 58 -1.25 0.00 -1.45
CA ASN A 58 -1.81 -1.21 -2.07
C ASN A 58 -2.55 -2.07 -1.04
N LEU A 59 -1.93 -2.30 0.13
CA LEU A 59 -2.56 -3.05 1.22
C LEU A 59 -3.86 -2.39 1.71
N ALA A 60 -3.88 -1.05 1.81
CA ALA A 60 -5.08 -0.31 2.15
C ALA A 60 -6.20 -0.50 1.11
N SER A 61 -5.86 -0.47 -0.19
CA SER A 61 -6.83 -0.77 -1.25
C SER A 61 -7.41 -2.18 -1.13
N THR A 62 -6.56 -3.17 -0.83
CA THR A 62 -7.00 -4.54 -0.58
C THR A 62 -7.93 -4.62 0.64
N TYR A 63 -7.62 -3.96 1.75
CA TYR A 63 -8.52 -3.87 2.91
C TYR A 63 -9.85 -3.21 2.57
N SER A 64 -9.86 -2.12 1.81
CA SER A 64 -11.09 -1.48 1.36
C SER A 64 -11.94 -2.41 0.50
N ASN A 65 -11.33 -3.19 -0.40
CA ASN A 65 -12.04 -4.21 -1.21
C ASN A 65 -12.63 -5.35 -0.36
N GLN A 66 -12.04 -5.65 0.80
CA GLN A 66 -12.58 -6.61 1.78
C GLN A 66 -13.64 -5.99 2.72
N GLY A 67 -13.94 -4.69 2.59
CA GLY A 67 -14.84 -3.98 3.50
C GLY A 67 -14.21 -3.59 4.84
N ARG A 68 -12.89 -3.71 4.99
CA ARG A 68 -12.12 -3.38 6.21
C ARG A 68 -11.68 -1.91 6.18
N TRP A 69 -12.64 -1.00 6.08
CA TRP A 69 -12.37 0.42 5.82
C TRP A 69 -11.55 1.13 6.92
N GLU A 70 -11.71 0.74 8.18
CA GLU A 70 -10.92 1.28 9.30
C GLU A 70 -9.42 0.95 9.16
N ALA A 71 -9.11 -0.29 8.76
CA ALA A 71 -7.72 -0.71 8.54
C ALA A 71 -7.11 -0.04 7.29
N ALA A 72 -7.93 0.21 6.27
CA ALA A 72 -7.50 0.98 5.08
C ALA A 72 -7.20 2.44 5.46
N GLU A 73 -8.09 3.08 6.22
CA GLU A 73 -7.93 4.45 6.70
C GLU A 73 -6.64 4.63 7.50
N GLU A 74 -6.35 3.73 8.44
CA GLU A 74 -5.14 3.81 9.27
C GLU A 74 -3.87 3.87 8.41
N LEU A 75 -3.77 2.99 7.40
CA LEU A 75 -2.65 2.96 6.48
C LEU A 75 -2.60 4.20 5.57
N GLU A 76 -3.73 4.64 5.04
CA GLU A 76 -3.82 5.80 4.15
C GLU A 76 -3.46 7.11 4.86
N VAL A 77 -3.92 7.28 6.11
CA VAL A 77 -3.54 8.41 6.97
C VAL A 77 -2.04 8.39 7.23
N GLN A 78 -1.47 7.22 7.58
CA GLN A 78 -0.04 7.09 7.79
C GLN A 78 0.76 7.46 6.53
N VAL A 79 0.33 7.01 5.34
CA VAL A 79 0.98 7.36 4.07
C VAL A 79 0.89 8.85 3.78
N LEU A 80 -0.29 9.46 3.98
CA LEU A 80 -0.53 10.88 3.74
C LEU A 80 0.36 11.75 4.62
N GLU A 81 0.39 11.48 5.92
CA GLU A 81 1.17 12.27 6.88
C GLU A 81 2.68 12.12 6.64
N THR A 82 3.16 10.90 6.33
CA THR A 82 4.57 10.71 5.98
C THR A 82 4.94 11.44 4.69
N ARG A 83 4.10 11.38 3.64
CA ARG A 83 4.34 12.11 2.38
C ARG A 83 4.35 13.62 2.59
N LYS A 84 3.40 14.17 3.34
CA LYS A 84 3.38 15.59 3.72
C LYS A 84 4.67 16.00 4.43
N MET A 85 5.12 15.20 5.40
CA MET A 85 6.33 15.50 6.18
C MET A 85 7.60 15.45 5.32
N LYS A 86 7.73 14.48 4.42
CA LYS A 86 8.97 14.26 3.65
C LYS A 86 9.06 15.07 2.36
N LEU A 87 7.93 15.24 1.67
CA LEU A 87 7.88 15.81 0.32
C LEU A 87 7.31 17.24 0.31
N GLY A 88 6.63 17.64 1.38
CA GLY A 88 5.90 18.90 1.46
C GLY A 88 4.49 18.79 0.89
N ALA A 89 3.58 19.66 1.37
CA ALA A 89 2.14 19.59 1.11
C ALA A 89 1.73 19.75 -0.37
N ASP A 90 2.61 20.31 -1.21
CA ASP A 90 2.34 20.58 -2.63
C ASP A 90 2.82 19.46 -3.56
N HIS A 91 3.42 18.38 -3.02
CA HIS A 91 3.92 17.29 -3.85
C HIS A 91 2.77 16.50 -4.51
N PRO A 92 2.85 16.16 -5.82
CA PRO A 92 1.75 15.52 -6.55
C PRO A 92 1.28 14.18 -5.94
N ASP A 93 2.19 13.41 -5.33
CA ASP A 93 1.84 12.13 -4.67
C ASP A 93 0.87 12.28 -3.49
N ILE A 94 0.72 13.49 -2.95
CA ILE A 94 -0.28 13.78 -1.92
C ILE A 94 -1.69 13.66 -2.49
N LEU A 95 -1.90 14.02 -3.76
CA LEU A 95 -3.21 13.92 -4.41
C LEU A 95 -3.70 12.47 -4.45
N ILE A 96 -2.81 11.52 -4.77
CA ILE A 96 -3.13 10.09 -4.76
C ILE A 96 -3.55 9.64 -3.36
N SER A 97 -2.81 10.08 -2.34
CA SER A 97 -3.08 9.72 -0.93
C SER A 97 -4.43 10.28 -0.47
N ILE A 98 -4.74 11.52 -0.82
CA ILE A 98 -6.03 12.16 -0.51
C ILE A 98 -7.18 11.48 -1.26
N SER A 99 -7.00 11.15 -2.54
CA SER A 99 -8.04 10.47 -3.32
C SER A 99 -8.38 9.10 -2.74
N ASN A 100 -7.39 8.31 -2.33
CA ASN A 100 -7.60 7.03 -1.69
C ASN A 100 -8.35 7.20 -0.35
N LEU A 101 -7.88 8.09 0.51
CA LEU A 101 -8.51 8.37 1.80
C LEU A 101 -9.95 8.88 1.66
N ALA A 102 -10.22 9.74 0.69
CA ALA A 102 -11.56 10.23 0.39
C ALA A 102 -12.49 9.09 -0.09
N SER A 103 -11.97 8.17 -0.91
CA SER A 103 -12.73 6.98 -1.31
C SER A 103 -13.06 6.10 -0.12
N THR A 104 -12.10 5.90 0.79
CA THR A 104 -12.31 5.12 2.02
C THR A 104 -13.36 5.78 2.92
N TYR A 105 -13.31 7.10 3.14
CA TYR A 105 -14.36 7.82 3.89
C TYR A 105 -15.74 7.71 3.25
N SER A 106 -15.82 7.85 1.91
CA SER A 106 -17.10 7.68 1.21
C SER A 106 -17.67 6.27 1.40
N ASN A 107 -16.82 5.24 1.42
CA ASN A 107 -17.25 3.86 1.68
C ASN A 107 -17.70 3.66 3.14
N GLN A 108 -17.14 4.40 4.08
CA GLN A 108 -17.59 4.45 5.48
C GLN A 108 -18.87 5.28 5.69
N GLY A 109 -19.29 6.07 4.69
CA GLY A 109 -20.42 6.98 4.80
C GLY A 109 -20.12 8.27 5.58
N ARG A 110 -18.86 8.72 5.59
CA ARG A 110 -18.38 9.95 6.23
C ARG A 110 -18.11 11.06 5.23
#